data_AF-A0A397ILK3-F1
#
_entry.id   AF-A0A397ILK3-F1
#
_cell.length_a   1.000
_cell.length_b   1.000
_cell.length_c   1.000
_cell.angle_alpha   90.00
_cell.angle_beta   90.00
_cell.angle_gamma   90.00
#
_symmetry.space_group_name_H-M   'P 1'
#
loop_
_entity.id
_entity.type
_entity.pdbx_description
1 polymer ?
#
loop_
_entity_poly.entity_id
_entity_poly.type
_entity_poly.pdbx_seq_one_letter_code
_entity_poly.pdbx_strand_id
1 'polypeptide(L)'
;MTVETKLTDFRTATITQHWNDPPQKIFIKADDGYDRLDSYQIRLILEKILENCKNNSMVSDKRMVTDSEKRLALLFERLEKEQISESILGRLCKMCEYIKENDFTNALTIHSNLMTTDFENEGKWLLGIKRLLDLCKKKLESK
;
A
#
# COMPACT_ATOMS: atom_id res chain seq x y z
N MET A 1 -47.43 -5.27 -55.32
CA MET A 1 -48.04 -4.11 -54.64
C MET A 1 -48.99 -4.70 -53.61
N THR A 2 -48.86 -4.52 -52.30
CA THR A 2 -48.35 -3.37 -51.51
C THR A 2 -47.71 -3.91 -50.23
N VAL A 3 -46.64 -3.24 -49.79
CA VAL A 3 -45.93 -3.50 -48.52
C VAL A 3 -46.65 -2.68 -47.45
N GLU A 4 -47.10 -3.30 -46.35
CA GLU A 4 -47.60 -2.56 -45.19
C GLU A 4 -46.82 -2.99 -43.94
N THR A 5 -45.84 -2.14 -43.61
CA THR A 5 -44.96 -2.23 -42.45
C THR A 5 -45.75 -1.87 -41.19
N LYS A 6 -46.08 -2.86 -40.34
CA LYS A 6 -46.67 -2.56 -39.02
C LYS A 6 -45.59 -2.09 -38.06
N LEU A 7 -45.64 -0.79 -37.73
CA LEU A 7 -44.90 -0.16 -36.65
C LEU A 7 -45.14 -0.90 -35.33
N THR A 8 -44.05 -1.14 -34.61
CA THR A 8 -43.98 -1.66 -33.24
C THR A 8 -44.67 -0.72 -32.24
N ASP A 9 -45.67 -1.21 -31.51
CA ASP A 9 -46.29 -0.48 -30.40
C ASP A 9 -45.61 -0.89 -29.07
N PHE A 10 -44.88 0.05 -28.47
CA PHE A 10 -44.11 -0.13 -27.23
C PHE A 10 -44.89 0.34 -25.98
N ARG A 11 -46.15 0.77 -26.11
CA ARG A 11 -46.87 1.55 -25.08
C ARG A 11 -47.39 0.76 -23.88
N THR A 12 -47.16 -0.54 -23.81
CA THR A 12 -47.58 -1.38 -22.65
C THR A 12 -46.42 -2.17 -22.04
N ALA A 13 -45.18 -1.72 -22.22
CA ALA A 13 -44.06 -2.25 -21.46
C ALA A 13 -43.91 -1.46 -20.15
N THR A 14 -44.47 -1.97 -19.05
CA THR A 14 -44.13 -1.49 -17.71
C THR A 14 -42.69 -1.94 -17.41
N ILE A 15 -41.73 -1.10 -17.74
CA ILE A 15 -40.31 -1.30 -17.45
C ILE A 15 -40.10 -1.07 -15.95
N THR A 16 -40.16 -2.14 -15.16
CA THR A 16 -39.81 -2.17 -13.74
C THR A 16 -38.31 -2.43 -13.55
N GLN A 17 -37.48 -1.81 -14.39
CA GLN A 17 -36.02 -1.79 -14.23
C GLN A 17 -35.58 -0.34 -14.05
N HIS A 18 -35.54 0.06 -12.78
CA HIS A 18 -35.02 1.34 -12.35
C HIS A 18 -33.49 1.30 -12.57
N TRP A 19 -33.02 2.02 -13.59
CA TRP A 19 -31.62 2.03 -14.06
C TRP A 19 -30.64 2.76 -13.11
N ASN A 20 -31.05 3.08 -11.88
CA ASN A 20 -30.26 3.91 -10.98
C ASN A 20 -30.27 3.48 -9.51
N ASP A 21 -30.53 2.21 -9.22
CA ASP A 21 -30.15 1.65 -7.91
C ASP A 21 -28.69 1.17 -8.02
N PRO A 22 -27.70 1.93 -7.51
CA PRO A 22 -26.33 1.43 -7.48
C PRO A 22 -26.32 0.13 -6.67
N PRO A 23 -25.69 -0.95 -7.17
CA PRO A 23 -25.65 -2.20 -6.43
C PRO A 23 -25.02 -1.93 -5.05
N GLN A 24 -25.74 -2.17 -3.96
CA GLN A 24 -25.25 -1.90 -2.59
C GLN A 24 -23.95 -2.66 -2.24
N LYS A 25 -23.49 -3.57 -3.11
CA LYS A 25 -22.22 -4.30 -3.01
C LYS A 25 -20.96 -3.53 -3.46
N ILE A 26 -21.06 -2.38 -4.12
CA ILE A 26 -19.87 -1.52 -4.35
C ILE A 26 -19.45 -0.78 -3.07
N PHE A 27 -20.34 -0.66 -2.08
CA PHE A 27 -20.03 -0.08 -0.77
C PHE A 27 -19.92 -1.13 0.33
N ILE A 28 -19.44 -2.33 0.00
CA ILE A 28 -18.82 -3.16 1.02
C ILE A 28 -17.49 -2.46 1.35
N LYS A 29 -17.53 -1.52 2.30
CA LYS A 29 -16.35 -1.25 3.12
C LYS A 29 -16.08 -2.60 3.75
N ALA A 30 -15.16 -3.35 3.14
CA ALA A 30 -14.77 -4.63 3.65
C ALA A 30 -14.36 -4.38 5.10
N ASP A 31 -15.20 -4.92 5.98
CA ASP A 31 -14.84 -5.21 7.35
C ASP A 31 -14.14 -6.56 7.24
N ASP A 32 -12.97 -6.56 6.60
CA ASP A 32 -12.07 -7.70 6.48
C ASP A 32 -11.45 -7.94 7.85
N GLY A 33 -12.23 -8.63 8.68
CA GLY A 33 -11.82 -9.11 9.98
C GLY A 33 -10.46 -9.80 9.91
N TYR A 34 -9.51 -9.18 10.62
CA TYR A 34 -8.35 -9.79 11.25
C TYR A 34 -7.39 -10.61 10.37
N ASP A 35 -6.65 -9.91 9.50
CA ASP A 35 -5.16 -9.99 9.50
C ASP A 35 -4.51 -8.67 9.04
N ARG A 36 -5.17 -7.53 9.30
CA ARG A 36 -4.58 -6.22 9.01
C ARG A 36 -3.49 -5.96 10.06
N LEU A 37 -2.25 -5.82 9.61
CA LEU A 37 -1.11 -5.50 10.48
C LEU A 37 -1.42 -4.19 11.22
N ASP A 38 -1.44 -4.26 12.55
CA ASP A 38 -1.55 -3.07 13.39
C ASP A 38 -0.24 -2.26 13.36
N SER A 39 -0.26 -1.06 13.95
CA SER A 39 0.91 -0.18 14.04
C SER A 39 2.12 -0.85 14.68
N TYR A 40 1.90 -1.78 15.62
CA TYR A 40 2.95 -2.52 16.31
C TYR A 40 3.58 -3.59 15.39
N GLN A 41 2.76 -4.36 14.67
CA GLN A 41 3.24 -5.34 13.69
C GLN A 41 4.01 -4.68 12.55
N ILE A 42 3.52 -3.54 12.04
CA ILE A 42 4.23 -2.75 11.03
C ILE A 42 5.60 -2.33 11.54
N ARG A 43 5.67 -1.80 12.78
CA ARG A 43 6.92 -1.42 13.42
C ARG A 43 7.89 -2.61 13.51
N LEU A 44 7.44 -3.76 14.01
CA LEU A 44 8.29 -4.95 14.15
C LEU A 44 8.89 -5.42 12.83
N ILE A 45 8.10 -5.41 11.75
CA ILE A 45 8.56 -5.82 10.42
C ILE A 45 9.64 -4.86 9.90
N LEU A 46 9.43 -3.55 10.06
CA LEU A 46 10.39 -2.54 9.63
C LEU A 46 11.67 -2.55 10.48
N GLU A 47 11.56 -2.77 11.79
CA GLU A 47 12.71 -2.97 12.69
C GLU A 47 13.53 -4.19 12.24
N LYS A 48 12.87 -5.32 11.94
CA LYS A 48 13.55 -6.53 11.46
C LYS A 48 14.29 -6.30 10.13
N ILE A 49 13.72 -5.55 9.20
CA ILE A 49 14.42 -5.16 7.96
C ILE A 49 15.65 -4.33 8.29
N LEU A 50 15.51 -3.32 9.15
CA LEU A 50 16.60 -2.45 9.53
C LEU A 50 17.74 -3.24 10.17
N GLU A 51 17.44 -4.15 11.09
CA GLU A 51 18.43 -5.04 11.71
C GLU A 51 19.11 -5.96 10.68
N ASN A 52 18.35 -6.54 9.75
CA ASN A 52 18.90 -7.32 8.65
C ASN A 52 19.85 -6.48 7.79
N CYS A 53 19.50 -5.23 7.48
CA CYS A 53 20.39 -4.29 6.78
C CYS A 53 21.64 -3.97 7.62
N LYS A 54 21.51 -3.69 8.92
CA LYS A 54 22.65 -3.41 9.81
C LYS A 54 23.63 -4.58 9.84
N ASN A 55 23.14 -5.80 9.99
CA ASN A 55 23.96 -7.01 10.13
C ASN A 55 24.63 -7.45 8.82
N ASN A 56 24.09 -7.06 7.67
CA ASN A 56 24.56 -7.53 6.36
C ASN A 56 25.09 -6.40 5.46
N SER A 57 25.13 -5.17 5.96
CA SER A 57 25.62 -4.02 5.20
C SER A 57 27.14 -4.03 5.06
N MET A 58 27.63 -3.60 3.89
CA MET A 58 29.04 -3.33 3.68
C MET A 58 29.46 -2.06 4.43
N VAL A 59 30.76 -1.86 4.63
CA VAL A 59 31.29 -0.64 5.28
C VAL A 59 30.84 0.63 4.56
N SER A 60 30.72 0.58 3.23
CA SER A 60 30.20 1.68 2.39
C SER A 60 28.76 2.08 2.73
N ASP A 61 27.94 1.13 3.14
CA ASP A 61 26.50 1.34 3.33
C ASP A 61 26.17 1.76 4.77
N LYS A 62 27.10 1.58 5.72
CA LYS A 62 26.87 1.87 7.16
C LYS A 62 26.30 3.26 7.41
N ARG A 63 26.86 4.29 6.77
CA ARG A 63 26.38 5.68 6.93
C ARG A 63 24.93 5.84 6.45
N MET A 64 24.59 5.17 5.35
CA MET A 64 23.25 5.19 4.78
C MET A 64 22.26 4.43 5.66
N VAL A 65 22.66 3.29 6.22
CA VAL A 65 21.84 2.51 7.16
C VAL A 65 21.58 3.31 8.45
N THR A 66 22.60 3.96 9.02
CA THR A 66 22.42 4.83 10.20
C THR A 66 21.50 6.03 9.93
N ASP A 67 21.55 6.63 8.74
CA ASP A 67 20.59 7.69 8.36
C ASP A 67 19.17 7.13 8.24
N SER A 68 19.03 5.93 7.67
CA SER A 68 17.73 5.27 7.50
C SER A 68 17.11 4.86 8.84
N GLU A 69 17.94 4.45 9.81
CA GLU A 69 17.54 4.20 11.20
C GLU A 69 16.92 5.43 11.86
N LYS A 70 17.58 6.60 11.75
CA LYS A 70 17.05 7.86 12.30
C LYS A 70 15.72 8.27 11.65
N ARG A 71 15.58 8.00 10.35
CA ARG A 71 14.35 8.27 9.60
C ARG A 71 13.22 7.33 10.01
N LEU A 72 13.51 6.05 10.22
CA LEU A 72 12.54 5.09 10.74
C LEU A 72 12.11 5.42 12.17
N ALA A 73 13.01 5.94 13.00
CA ALA A 73 12.66 6.37 14.36
C ALA A 73 11.52 7.42 14.36
N LEU A 74 11.51 8.35 13.39
CA LEU A 74 10.41 9.31 13.21
C LEU A 74 9.09 8.61 12.87
N LEU A 75 9.12 7.60 12.00
CA LEU A 75 7.92 6.80 11.69
C LEU A 75 7.44 6.05 12.93
N PHE A 76 8.34 5.43 13.70
CA PHE A 76 7.98 4.66 14.88
C PHE A 76 7.32 5.53 15.95
N GLU A 77 7.84 6.73 16.19
CA GLU A 77 7.23 7.71 17.08
C GLU A 77 5.80 8.08 16.61
N ARG A 78 5.61 8.27 15.30
CA ARG A 78 4.30 8.60 14.74
C ARG A 78 3.31 7.43 14.78
N LEU A 79 3.78 6.21 14.60
CA LEU A 79 2.96 5.00 14.74
C LEU A 79 2.50 4.81 16.18
N GLU A 80 3.37 5.04 17.16
CA GLU A 80 3.05 4.97 18.59
C GLU A 80 2.04 6.04 19.01
N LYS A 81 2.14 7.24 18.45
CA LYS A 81 1.20 8.35 18.71
C LYS A 81 -0.07 8.30 17.86
N GLU A 82 -0.25 7.26 17.03
CA GLU A 82 -1.38 7.13 16.09
C GLU A 82 -1.53 8.35 15.16
N GLN A 83 -0.41 8.96 14.77
CA GLN A 83 -0.34 10.16 13.92
C GLN A 83 -0.18 9.85 12.43
N ILE A 84 -0.52 8.64 12.02
CA ILE A 84 -0.49 8.17 10.64
C ILE A 84 -1.94 7.98 10.20
N SER A 85 -2.30 8.52 9.04
CA SER A 85 -3.66 8.35 8.53
C SER A 85 -3.95 6.89 8.17
N GLU A 86 -5.21 6.49 8.28
CA GLU A 86 -5.65 5.13 7.92
C GLU A 86 -5.27 4.73 6.49
N SER A 87 -5.28 5.68 5.55
CA SER A 87 -4.90 5.44 4.16
C SER A 87 -3.41 5.12 4.00
N ILE A 88 -2.53 5.82 4.73
CA ILE A 88 -1.09 5.54 4.76
C ILE A 88 -0.85 4.21 5.49
N LEU A 89 -1.53 3.98 6.61
CA LEU A 89 -1.41 2.75 7.39
C LEU A 89 -1.80 1.52 6.57
N GLY A 90 -2.88 1.60 5.78
CA GLY A 90 -3.27 0.52 4.85
C GLY A 90 -2.20 0.23 3.80
N ARG A 91 -1.55 1.27 3.24
CA ARG A 91 -0.44 1.09 2.29
C ARG A 91 0.80 0.51 2.98
N LEU A 92 1.12 0.95 4.20
CA LEU A 92 2.22 0.40 5.00
C LEU A 92 1.99 -1.08 5.32
N CYS A 93 0.76 -1.47 5.68
CA CYS A 93 0.38 -2.86 5.88
C CYS A 93 0.66 -3.69 4.62
N LYS A 94 0.14 -3.26 3.47
CA LYS A 94 0.35 -3.97 2.20
C LYS A 94 1.83 -4.03 1.80
N MET A 95 2.60 -2.98 2.06
CA MET A 95 4.05 -2.98 1.84
C MET A 95 4.75 -3.99 2.75
N CYS A 96 4.36 -4.08 4.03
CA CYS A 96 4.91 -5.03 4.98
C CYS A 96 4.58 -6.49 4.64
N GLU A 97 3.41 -6.76 4.06
CA GLU A 97 3.08 -8.08 3.50
C GLU A 97 4.08 -8.50 2.40
N TYR A 98 4.32 -7.63 1.41
CA TYR A 98 5.31 -7.92 0.36
C TYR A 98 6.72 -8.09 0.90
N ILE A 99 7.10 -7.30 1.93
CA ILE A 99 8.37 -7.50 2.64
C ILE A 99 8.47 -8.91 3.23
N LYS A 100 7.41 -9.40 3.91
CA LYS A 100 7.39 -10.74 4.51
C LYS A 100 7.59 -11.83 3.45
N GLU A 101 7.09 -11.60 2.25
CA GLU A 101 7.23 -12.51 1.10
C GLU A 101 8.57 -12.33 0.35
N ASN A 102 9.44 -11.42 0.79
CA ASN A 102 10.66 -10.99 0.08
C ASN A 102 10.40 -10.39 -1.32
N ASP A 103 9.18 -9.94 -1.59
CA ASP A 103 8.81 -9.24 -2.82
C ASP A 103 9.13 -7.75 -2.71
N PHE A 104 10.42 -7.43 -2.77
CA PHE A 104 10.88 -6.05 -2.68
C PHE A 104 10.48 -5.20 -3.89
N THR A 105 10.14 -5.82 -5.02
CA THR A 105 9.70 -5.09 -6.23
C THR A 105 8.31 -4.52 -6.01
N ASN A 106 7.36 -5.33 -5.54
CA ASN A 106 6.01 -4.84 -5.23
C ASN A 106 6.01 -3.91 -4.01
N ALA A 107 6.86 -4.15 -3.01
CA ALA A 107 7.05 -3.21 -1.90
C ALA A 107 7.54 -1.82 -2.38
N LEU A 108 8.50 -1.78 -3.32
CA LEU A 108 8.99 -0.53 -3.91
C LEU A 108 7.91 0.18 -4.76
N THR A 109 7.02 -0.57 -5.41
CA THR A 109 5.87 0.01 -6.12
C THR A 109 4.92 0.74 -5.17
N ILE A 110 4.57 0.14 -4.02
CA ILE A 110 3.75 0.81 -3.00
C ILE A 110 4.47 2.05 -2.45
N HIS A 111 5.76 1.91 -2.13
CA HIS A 111 6.58 3.02 -1.67
C HIS A 111 6.57 4.19 -2.66
N SER A 112 6.71 3.89 -3.95
CA SER A 112 6.72 4.90 -5.01
C SER A 112 5.38 5.63 -5.09
N ASN A 113 4.27 4.91 -4.95
CA ASN A 113 2.94 5.52 -4.87
C ASN A 113 2.83 6.46 -3.65
N LEU A 114 3.27 6.03 -2.46
CA LEU A 114 3.30 6.89 -1.26
C LEU A 114 4.17 8.13 -1.45
N MET A 115 5.31 8.01 -2.12
CA MET A 115 6.16 9.16 -2.47
C MET A 115 5.51 10.11 -3.47
N THR A 116 4.52 9.69 -4.25
CA THR A 116 3.80 10.59 -5.16
C THR A 116 2.62 11.29 -4.49
N THR A 117 1.96 10.62 -3.54
CA THR A 117 0.73 11.12 -2.93
C THR A 117 0.95 11.88 -1.62
N ASP A 118 1.97 11.51 -0.84
CA ASP A 118 2.11 11.93 0.56
C ASP A 118 3.51 12.48 0.89
N PHE A 119 4.29 12.89 -0.13
CA PHE A 119 5.69 13.31 0.03
C PHE A 119 5.91 14.46 1.03
N GLU A 120 5.04 15.47 0.99
CA GLU A 120 5.22 16.70 1.77
C GLU A 120 5.27 16.45 3.27
N ASN A 121 4.43 15.52 3.75
CA ASN A 121 4.28 15.19 5.17
C ASN A 121 5.08 13.94 5.57
N GLU A 122 5.21 12.97 4.67
CA GLU A 122 5.75 11.64 4.98
C GLU A 122 7.13 11.37 4.36
N GLY A 123 7.60 12.25 3.47
CA GLY A 123 8.81 12.06 2.67
C GLY A 123 10.08 11.81 3.49
N LYS A 124 10.16 12.37 4.70
CA LYS A 124 11.34 12.22 5.58
C LYS A 124 11.62 10.75 5.91
N TRP A 125 10.61 10.00 6.35
CA TRP A 125 10.78 8.59 6.70
C TRP A 125 10.62 7.66 5.49
N LEU A 126 9.83 8.06 4.48
CA LEU A 126 9.71 7.31 3.21
C LEU A 126 11.06 7.14 2.52
N LEU A 127 11.92 8.17 2.50
CA LEU A 127 13.26 8.06 1.93
C LEU A 127 14.14 7.03 2.66
N GLY A 128 13.95 6.86 3.98
CA GLY A 128 14.64 5.85 4.77
C GLY A 128 14.20 4.44 4.39
N ILE A 129 12.88 4.21 4.27
CA ILE A 129 12.31 2.92 3.86
C ILE A 129 12.83 2.51 2.48
N LYS A 130 12.81 3.41 1.50
CA LYS A 130 13.29 3.13 0.14
C LYS A 130 14.68 2.52 0.15
N ARG A 131 15.60 3.16 0.85
CA ARG A 131 17.01 2.75 0.91
C ARG A 131 17.19 1.37 1.52
N LEU A 132 16.40 1.05 2.56
CA LEU A 132 16.41 -0.28 3.17
C LEU A 132 15.85 -1.34 2.22
N LEU A 133 14.77 -1.04 1.50
CA LEU A 133 14.21 -1.93 0.47
C LEU A 133 15.20 -2.15 -0.68
N ASP A 134 15.85 -1.09 -1.17
CA ASP A 134 16.85 -1.17 -2.24
C ASP A 134 18.05 -2.05 -1.82
N LEU A 135 18.52 -1.93 -0.56
CA LEU A 135 19.58 -2.80 -0.03
C LEU A 135 19.14 -4.25 0.06
N CYS A 136 17.93 -4.51 0.56
CA CYS A 136 17.40 -5.87 0.66
C CYS A 136 17.22 -6.52 -0.71
N LYS A 137 16.68 -5.76 -1.68
CA LYS A 137 16.52 -6.20 -3.06
C LYS A 137 17.86 -6.54 -3.69
N LYS A 138 18.84 -5.64 -3.60
CA LYS A 138 20.20 -5.86 -4.13
C LYS A 138 20.84 -7.12 -3.53
N LYS A 139 20.66 -7.33 -2.22
CA LYS A 139 21.16 -8.53 -1.52
C LYS A 139 20.49 -9.81 -2.02
N LEU A 140 19.17 -9.77 -2.26
CA LEU A 140 18.42 -10.92 -2.77
C LEU A 140 18.88 -11.30 -4.18
N GLU A 141 19.10 -10.31 -5.04
CA GLU A 141 19.57 -10.49 -6.42
C GLU A 141 21.05 -10.92 -6.53
N SER A 142 21.82 -10.77 -5.45
CA SER A 142 23.24 -11.16 -5.40
C SER A 142 23.47 -12.58 -4.85
N LYS A 143 22.40 -13.32 -4.53
CA LYS A 143 22.45 -14.73 -4.11
C LYS A 143 22.19 -15.65 -5.30
#